data_AF-A0A6J6CW44-F1
#
_entry.id   AF-A0A6J6CW44-F1
#
_cell.length_a   1.000
_cell.length_b   1.000
_cell.length_c   1.000
_cell.angle_alpha   90.00
_cell.angle_beta   90.00
_cell.angle_gamma   90.00
#
_symmetry.space_group_name_H-M   'P 1'
#
loop_
_entity.id
_entity.type
_entity.pdbx_description
1 polymer ?
#
loop_
_entity_poly.entity_id
_entity_poly.type
_entity_poly.pdbx_seq_one_letter_code
_entity_poly.pdbx_strand_id
1 'polypeptide(L)'
;MLELALAKEHSAVDWSIRPLKTEWLTYAALDVDVLLDIRQKVEELLVAKNKLEWAKQDFASILINFKSKQSQPAKPDRWRKTSGIHKVKDRLTMTIIRDLWLDRDLLAQEIDLAPGRVLGDEAIVEIAIKRPENSESLAKVIGWRTRLESPPFSRWLKVLNQSLQTPIENQVELRLPSQSLPPIKIWRDKNPLGYARLTHARANISELSAQIEIPTENLVTPELVRKLCWELPSLDASQYESYVAEQLTKMGARSWQVAQVSPLIARAMNQTEPVLIPEVESPEEPVEANL
;
A
#
# COMPACT_ATOMS: atom_id res chain seq x y z
N MET A 1 13.36 9.40 -26.18
CA MET A 1 12.18 9.07 -27.02
C MET A 1 11.65 10.29 -27.75
N LEU A 2 11.46 11.44 -27.10
CA LEU A 2 11.06 12.69 -27.79
C LEU A 2 12.06 13.86 -27.63
N GLU A 3 13.16 13.69 -26.89
CA GLU A 3 14.18 14.75 -26.66
C GLU A 3 13.61 16.10 -26.14
N LEU A 4 12.44 16.07 -25.51
CA LEU A 4 11.80 17.21 -24.89
C LEU A 4 12.03 17.20 -23.37
N ALA A 5 12.27 18.38 -22.79
CA ALA A 5 12.33 18.59 -21.36
C ALA A 5 11.11 19.41 -20.92
N LEU A 6 10.30 18.85 -20.01
CA LEU A 6 9.21 19.57 -19.36
C LEU A 6 9.69 20.08 -18.00
N ALA A 7 9.49 21.37 -17.73
CA ALA A 7 9.77 21.94 -16.43
C ALA A 7 8.82 21.34 -15.39
N LYS A 8 9.37 20.76 -14.31
CA LYS A 8 8.58 20.26 -13.18
C LYS A 8 8.18 21.41 -12.27
N GLU A 9 7.25 22.24 -12.74
CA GLU A 9 6.72 23.37 -11.98
C GLU A 9 5.27 23.08 -11.58
N HIS A 10 4.82 23.57 -10.43
CA HIS A 10 3.41 23.53 -10.01
C HIS A 10 2.73 22.15 -9.79
N SER A 11 3.46 21.03 -9.69
CA SER A 11 2.85 19.71 -9.44
C SER A 11 2.10 19.59 -8.09
N ALA A 12 2.37 20.48 -7.13
CA ALA A 12 1.81 20.48 -5.78
C ALA A 12 0.99 21.74 -5.44
N VAL A 13 0.46 22.43 -6.45
CA VAL A 13 -0.42 23.60 -6.23
C VAL A 13 -1.85 23.16 -5.88
N ASP A 14 -2.59 24.08 -5.24
CA ASP A 14 -4.00 23.88 -4.95
C ASP A 14 -4.85 24.17 -6.20
N TRP A 15 -5.19 23.12 -6.93
CA TRP A 15 -6.01 23.17 -8.16
C TRP A 15 -7.47 23.59 -7.92
N SER A 16 -7.90 23.80 -6.67
CA SER A 16 -9.23 24.34 -6.35
C SER A 16 -9.30 25.87 -6.47
N ILE A 17 -8.16 26.58 -6.39
CA ILE A 17 -8.12 28.05 -6.41
C ILE A 17 -8.62 28.61 -7.75
N ARG A 18 -9.44 29.68 -7.70
CA ARG A 18 -9.98 30.37 -8.88
C ARG A 18 -9.76 31.88 -8.80
N PRO A 19 -9.47 32.57 -9.93
CA PRO A 19 -9.17 31.98 -11.24
C PRO A 19 -7.84 31.21 -11.26
N LEU A 20 -7.71 30.23 -12.16
CA LEU A 20 -6.45 29.51 -12.33
C LEU A 20 -5.39 30.47 -12.87
N LYS A 21 -4.16 30.38 -12.33
CA LYS A 21 -3.02 31.16 -12.82
C LYS A 21 -2.60 30.67 -14.20
N THR A 22 -2.11 31.58 -15.05
CA THR A 22 -1.65 31.24 -16.41
C THR A 22 -0.58 30.15 -16.40
N GLU A 23 0.36 30.21 -15.47
CA GLU A 23 1.43 29.21 -15.31
C GLU A 23 0.88 27.79 -15.06
N TRP A 24 -0.23 27.67 -14.30
CA TRP A 24 -0.88 26.39 -14.02
C TRP A 24 -1.61 25.83 -15.24
N LEU A 25 -2.21 26.71 -16.04
CA LEU A 25 -2.84 26.32 -17.30
C LEU A 25 -1.81 25.78 -18.29
N THR A 26 -0.67 26.47 -18.42
CA THR A 26 0.45 26.01 -19.26
C THR A 26 0.96 24.66 -18.80
N TYR A 27 1.19 24.49 -17.48
CA TYR A 27 1.62 23.20 -16.93
C TYR A 27 0.63 22.08 -17.25
N ALA A 28 -0.68 22.29 -16.99
CA ALA A 28 -1.71 21.29 -17.26
C ALA A 28 -1.83 20.93 -18.75
N ALA A 29 -1.63 21.90 -19.65
CA ALA A 29 -1.64 21.65 -21.09
C ALA A 29 -0.43 20.78 -21.51
N LEU A 30 0.76 21.08 -21.00
CA LEU A 30 1.99 20.34 -21.31
C LEU A 30 1.95 18.89 -20.84
N ASP A 31 1.21 18.56 -19.78
CA ASP A 31 1.03 17.19 -19.29
C ASP A 31 0.30 16.28 -20.30
N VAL A 32 -0.47 16.84 -21.24
CA VAL A 32 -1.22 16.08 -22.25
C VAL A 32 -0.76 16.29 -23.69
N ASP A 33 -0.05 17.38 -23.98
CA ASP A 33 0.32 17.82 -25.32
C ASP A 33 1.05 16.72 -26.13
N VAL A 34 2.03 16.05 -25.49
CA VAL A 34 2.91 15.07 -26.16
C VAL A 34 2.52 13.61 -25.92
N LEU A 35 1.44 13.33 -25.17
CA LEU A 35 1.12 11.96 -24.76
C LEU A 35 0.81 11.02 -25.93
N LEU A 36 0.23 11.54 -27.01
CA LEU A 36 -0.07 10.73 -28.20
C LEU A 36 1.20 10.29 -28.93
N ASP A 37 2.18 11.18 -29.04
CA ASP A 37 3.48 10.91 -29.64
C ASP A 37 4.27 9.90 -28.80
N ILE A 38 4.26 10.08 -27.47
CA ILE A 38 4.85 9.12 -26.53
C ILE A 38 4.19 7.75 -26.68
N ARG A 39 2.86 7.70 -26.70
CA ARG A 39 2.09 6.45 -26.86
C ARG A 39 2.52 5.69 -28.11
N GLN A 40 2.60 6.38 -29.25
CA GLN A 40 3.02 5.77 -30.51
C GLN A 40 4.45 5.22 -30.42
N LYS A 41 5.40 6.02 -29.91
CA LYS A 41 6.80 5.58 -29.78
C LYS A 41 6.96 4.42 -28.81
N VAL A 42 6.19 4.39 -27.71
CA VAL A 42 6.20 3.28 -26.74
C VAL A 42 5.60 2.02 -27.38
N GLU A 43 4.52 2.15 -28.15
CA GLU A 43 3.93 1.04 -28.89
C GLU A 43 4.92 0.43 -29.90
N GLU A 44 5.63 1.25 -30.67
CA GLU A 44 6.69 0.81 -31.60
C GLU A 44 7.78 -0.02 -30.86
N LEU A 45 8.23 0.46 -29.69
CA LEU A 45 9.22 -0.26 -28.87
C LEU A 45 8.67 -1.58 -28.31
N LEU A 46 7.42 -1.60 -27.87
CA LEU A 46 6.77 -2.80 -27.35
C LEU A 46 6.58 -3.86 -28.43
N VAL A 47 6.24 -3.45 -29.66
CA VAL A 47 6.15 -4.35 -30.82
C VAL A 47 7.53 -4.91 -31.15
N ALA A 48 8.55 -4.06 -31.24
CA ALA A 48 9.92 -4.49 -31.53
C ALA A 48 10.47 -5.50 -30.50
N LYS A 49 10.06 -5.37 -29.24
CA LYS A 49 10.42 -6.30 -28.15
C LYS A 49 9.45 -7.47 -27.95
N ASN A 50 8.42 -7.64 -28.80
CA ASN A 50 7.37 -8.65 -28.65
C ASN A 50 6.63 -8.61 -27.29
N LYS A 51 6.49 -7.42 -26.69
CA LYS A 51 5.88 -7.17 -25.37
C LYS A 51 4.55 -6.44 -25.42
N LEU A 52 4.05 -6.09 -26.62
CA LEU A 52 2.81 -5.32 -26.77
C LEU A 52 1.60 -6.01 -26.12
N GLU A 53 1.49 -7.33 -26.27
CA GLU A 53 0.36 -8.09 -25.70
C GLU A 53 0.42 -8.12 -24.16
N TRP A 54 1.62 -8.19 -23.59
CA TRP A 54 1.81 -8.13 -22.14
C TRP A 54 1.35 -6.76 -21.60
N ALA A 55 1.76 -5.68 -22.27
CA ALA A 55 1.34 -4.32 -21.91
C ALA A 55 -0.18 -4.12 -22.00
N LYS A 56 -0.84 -4.66 -23.04
CA LYS A 56 -2.31 -4.61 -23.17
C LYS A 56 -3.01 -5.30 -22.00
N GLN A 57 -2.51 -6.45 -21.56
CA GLN A 57 -3.03 -7.15 -20.39
C GLN A 57 -2.82 -6.33 -19.10
N ASP A 58 -1.69 -5.65 -18.96
CA ASP A 58 -1.44 -4.75 -17.83
C ASP A 58 -2.42 -3.56 -17.83
N PHE A 59 -2.65 -2.92 -18.98
CA PHE A 59 -3.62 -1.83 -19.13
C PHE A 59 -5.04 -2.29 -18.78
N ALA A 60 -5.47 -3.43 -19.32
CA ALA A 60 -6.78 -4.01 -19.04
C ALA A 60 -6.93 -4.31 -17.53
N SER A 61 -5.89 -4.87 -16.91
CA SER A 61 -5.86 -5.14 -15.47
C SER A 61 -5.97 -3.86 -14.63
N ILE A 62 -5.30 -2.76 -15.01
CA ILE A 62 -5.45 -1.47 -14.34
C ILE A 62 -6.90 -0.99 -14.37
N LEU A 63 -7.56 -1.07 -15.53
CA LEU A 63 -8.97 -0.67 -15.69
C LEU A 63 -9.92 -1.54 -14.85
N ILE A 64 -9.72 -2.87 -14.86
CA ILE A 64 -10.52 -3.82 -14.07
C ILE A 64 -10.34 -3.54 -12.57
N ASN A 65 -9.10 -3.35 -12.12
CA ASN A 65 -8.78 -3.06 -10.72
C ASN A 65 -9.39 -1.74 -10.25
N PHE A 66 -9.38 -0.72 -11.11
CA PHE A 66 -10.00 0.58 -10.81
C PHE A 66 -11.52 0.43 -10.63
N LYS A 67 -12.21 -0.21 -11.58
CA LYS A 67 -13.66 -0.46 -11.50
C LYS A 67 -14.04 -1.28 -10.27
N SER A 68 -13.26 -2.32 -9.96
CA SER A 68 -13.46 -3.14 -8.77
C SER A 68 -13.35 -2.31 -7.48
N LYS A 69 -12.33 -1.44 -7.38
CA LYS A 69 -12.15 -0.57 -6.21
C LYS A 69 -13.28 0.44 -6.01
N GLN A 70 -13.86 0.97 -7.08
CA GLN A 70 -15.00 1.90 -6.97
C GLN A 70 -16.23 1.23 -6.35
N SER A 71 -16.44 -0.06 -6.61
CA SER A 71 -17.57 -0.82 -6.08
C SER A 71 -17.36 -1.36 -4.66
N GLN A 72 -16.12 -1.35 -4.15
CA GLN A 72 -15.84 -1.86 -2.80
C GLN A 72 -16.07 -0.79 -1.73
N PRO A 73 -16.72 -1.13 -0.61
CA PRO A 73 -16.85 -0.20 0.50
C PRO A 73 -15.46 0.17 1.03
N ALA A 74 -15.35 1.39 1.57
CA ALA A 74 -14.13 1.82 2.24
C ALA A 74 -13.76 0.81 3.34
N LYS A 75 -12.48 0.45 3.44
CA LYS A 75 -12.00 -0.46 4.47
C LYS A 75 -12.34 0.10 5.87
N PRO A 76 -13.12 -0.62 6.70
CA PRO A 76 -13.63 -0.09 7.97
C PRO A 76 -12.50 0.21 8.98
N ASP A 77 -11.37 -0.47 8.85
CA ASP A 77 -10.23 -0.37 9.77
C ASP A 77 -9.11 0.58 9.29
N ARG A 78 -9.38 1.55 8.41
CA ARG A 78 -8.36 2.53 7.96
C ARG A 78 -7.73 3.31 9.11
N TRP A 79 -8.51 3.62 10.15
CA TRP A 79 -8.07 4.28 11.37
C TRP A 79 -6.96 3.51 12.11
N ARG A 80 -6.80 2.20 11.89
CA ARG A 80 -5.69 1.42 12.46
C ARG A 80 -4.32 1.75 11.88
N LYS A 81 -4.26 2.52 10.79
CA LYS A 81 -3.02 3.02 10.17
C LYS A 81 -2.65 4.44 10.61
N THR A 82 -3.32 5.00 11.62
CA THR A 82 -3.02 6.32 12.16
C THR A 82 -1.56 6.37 12.61
N SER A 83 -0.82 7.40 12.19
CA SER A 83 0.57 7.58 12.62
C SER A 83 0.66 7.76 14.14
N GLY A 84 1.64 7.11 14.78
CA GLY A 84 1.81 7.14 16.25
C GLY A 84 1.00 6.10 17.03
N ILE A 85 0.25 5.22 16.35
CA ILE A 85 -0.55 4.17 17.00
C ILE A 85 0.28 3.16 17.83
N HIS A 86 1.58 3.06 17.57
CA HIS A 86 2.51 2.24 18.36
C HIS A 86 2.61 2.66 19.84
N LYS A 87 2.22 3.90 20.18
CA LYS A 87 2.18 4.42 21.56
C LYS A 87 0.98 3.90 22.36
N VAL A 88 -0.01 3.30 21.69
CA VAL A 88 -1.29 2.88 22.28
C VAL A 88 -1.13 1.54 23.00
N LYS A 89 -1.52 1.50 24.28
CA LYS A 89 -1.32 0.32 25.15
C LYS A 89 -2.61 -0.33 25.63
N ASP A 90 -3.76 0.30 25.42
CA ASP A 90 -5.06 -0.16 25.93
C ASP A 90 -6.20 0.01 24.91
N ARG A 91 -7.26 -0.80 25.08
CA ARG A 91 -8.42 -0.83 24.19
C ARG A 91 -9.21 0.47 24.19
N LEU A 92 -9.26 1.18 25.32
CA LEU A 92 -10.01 2.43 25.43
C LEU A 92 -9.34 3.53 24.59
N THR A 93 -8.02 3.71 24.73
CA THR A 93 -7.25 4.66 23.91
C THR A 93 -7.39 4.34 22.42
N MET A 94 -7.36 3.06 22.05
CA MET A 94 -7.59 2.61 20.67
C MET A 94 -9.01 2.95 20.17
N THR A 95 -10.01 2.85 21.05
CA THR A 95 -11.42 3.20 20.76
C THR A 95 -11.57 4.71 20.52
N ILE A 96 -10.94 5.53 21.36
CA ILE A 96 -10.92 7.00 21.20
C ILE A 96 -10.28 7.40 19.86
N ILE A 97 -9.18 6.75 19.47
CA ILE A 97 -8.53 7.00 18.18
C ILE A 97 -9.47 6.67 17.02
N ARG A 98 -10.13 5.51 17.04
CA ARG A 98 -11.13 5.14 16.02
C ARG A 98 -12.18 6.24 15.88
N ASP A 99 -12.79 6.65 16.99
CA ASP A 99 -13.95 7.54 16.97
C ASP A 99 -13.57 8.95 16.50
N LEU A 100 -12.45 9.49 16.99
CA LEU A 100 -11.91 10.78 16.52
C LEU A 100 -11.49 10.72 15.05
N TRP A 101 -10.92 9.60 14.60
CA TRP A 101 -10.55 9.43 13.19
C TRP A 101 -11.78 9.41 12.28
N LEU A 102 -12.84 8.70 12.68
CA LEU A 102 -14.10 8.64 11.94
C LEU A 102 -14.79 10.01 11.92
N ASP A 103 -14.85 10.70 13.05
CA ASP A 103 -15.45 12.04 13.11
C ASP A 103 -14.66 13.05 12.27
N ARG A 104 -13.33 12.97 12.27
CA ARG A 104 -12.48 13.76 11.39
C ARG A 104 -12.79 13.49 9.93
N ASP A 105 -12.92 12.23 9.52
CA ASP A 105 -13.20 11.86 8.13
C ASP A 105 -14.57 12.39 7.67
N LEU A 106 -15.59 12.29 8.54
CA LEU A 106 -16.91 12.89 8.29
C LEU A 106 -16.83 14.40 8.15
N LEU A 107 -16.20 15.09 9.10
CA LEU A 107 -16.03 16.55 9.05
C LEU A 107 -15.23 17.00 7.81
N ALA A 108 -14.19 16.25 7.46
CA ALA A 108 -13.36 16.49 6.27
C ALA A 108 -14.19 16.43 4.98
N GLN A 109 -15.09 15.45 4.87
CA GLN A 109 -16.04 15.36 3.76
C GLN A 109 -17.06 16.51 3.76
N GLU A 110 -17.59 16.88 4.93
CA GLU A 110 -18.58 17.97 5.06
C GLU A 110 -18.05 19.32 4.58
N ILE A 111 -16.76 19.60 4.83
CA ILE A 111 -16.13 20.89 4.50
C ILE A 111 -15.19 20.83 3.30
N ASP A 112 -15.17 19.70 2.58
CA ASP A 112 -14.32 19.44 1.41
C ASP A 112 -12.83 19.77 1.65
N LEU A 113 -12.27 19.24 2.75
CA LEU A 113 -10.86 19.37 3.08
C LEU A 113 -10.21 18.02 3.30
N ALA A 114 -8.91 17.93 2.99
CA ALA A 114 -8.14 16.73 3.32
C ALA A 114 -8.18 16.47 4.85
N PRO A 115 -8.43 15.23 5.32
CA PRO A 115 -8.56 14.92 6.75
C PRO A 115 -7.37 15.40 7.59
N GLY A 116 -6.14 15.29 7.07
CA GLY A 116 -4.93 15.77 7.77
C GLY A 116 -4.90 17.29 8.01
N ARG A 117 -5.63 18.10 7.21
CA ARG A 117 -5.80 19.55 7.46
C ARG A 117 -6.84 19.83 8.53
N VAL A 118 -7.85 18.96 8.67
CA VAL A 118 -8.87 19.05 9.72
C VAL A 118 -8.25 18.79 11.09
N LEU A 119 -7.60 17.64 11.24
CA LEU A 119 -6.93 17.25 12.48
C LEU A 119 -5.82 16.23 12.18
N GLY A 120 -4.57 16.56 12.52
CA GLY A 120 -3.43 15.66 12.29
C GLY A 120 -3.50 14.36 13.10
N ASP A 121 -2.93 13.28 12.55
CA ASP A 121 -2.90 11.96 13.19
C ASP A 121 -2.26 12.00 14.59
N GLU A 122 -1.14 12.72 14.74
CA GLU A 122 -0.47 12.90 16.04
C GLU A 122 -1.37 13.57 17.07
N ALA A 123 -2.20 14.54 16.65
CA ALA A 123 -3.13 15.20 17.54
C ALA A 123 -4.21 14.22 18.03
N ILE A 124 -4.74 13.37 17.15
CA ILE A 124 -5.69 12.31 17.54
C ILE A 124 -5.07 11.40 18.61
N VAL A 125 -3.83 10.95 18.41
CA VAL A 125 -3.13 10.08 19.36
C VAL A 125 -2.87 10.80 20.68
N GLU A 126 -2.41 12.05 20.64
CA GLU A 126 -2.17 12.82 21.87
C GLU A 126 -3.45 13.11 22.66
N ILE A 127 -4.58 13.41 21.98
CA ILE A 127 -5.88 13.57 22.62
C ILE A 127 -6.30 12.28 23.31
N ALA A 128 -6.15 11.14 22.63
CA ALA A 128 -6.53 9.84 23.18
C ALA A 128 -5.71 9.45 24.41
N ILE A 129 -4.43 9.84 24.47
CA ILE A 129 -3.54 9.60 25.61
C ILE A 129 -3.84 10.58 26.76
N LYS A 130 -3.90 11.89 26.48
CA LYS A 130 -4.03 12.94 27.51
C LYS A 130 -5.45 13.09 28.05
N ARG A 131 -6.48 12.76 27.25
CA ARG A 131 -7.91 12.79 27.60
C ARG A 131 -8.35 14.14 28.22
N PRO A 132 -8.17 15.27 27.50
CA PRO A 132 -8.54 16.59 27.99
C PRO A 132 -10.03 16.67 28.35
N GLU A 133 -10.35 17.31 29.47
CA GLU A 133 -11.71 17.36 30.03
C GLU A 133 -12.55 18.53 29.48
N ASN A 134 -11.90 19.52 28.86
CA ASN A 134 -12.57 20.74 28.38
C ASN A 134 -11.95 21.28 27.09
N SER A 135 -12.62 22.21 26.43
CA SER A 135 -12.19 22.75 25.13
C SER A 135 -10.85 23.50 25.20
N GLU A 136 -10.52 24.14 26.33
CA GLU A 136 -9.25 24.85 26.49
C GLU A 136 -8.06 23.88 26.56
N SER A 137 -8.17 22.84 27.38
CA SER A 137 -7.16 21.77 27.46
C SER A 137 -7.05 21.02 26.14
N LEU A 138 -8.17 20.78 25.44
CA LEU A 138 -8.17 20.18 24.11
C LEU A 138 -7.41 21.06 23.09
N ALA A 139 -7.64 22.37 23.10
CA ALA A 139 -6.93 23.31 22.23
C ALA A 139 -5.42 23.31 22.51
N LYS A 140 -5.00 23.24 23.78
CA LYS A 140 -3.58 23.12 24.16
C LYS A 140 -2.93 21.84 23.65
N VAL A 141 -3.67 20.72 23.63
CA VAL A 141 -3.16 19.44 23.10
C VAL A 141 -3.03 19.47 21.58
N ILE A 142 -4.02 20.04 20.89
CA ILE A 142 -4.03 20.11 19.42
C ILE A 142 -2.95 21.06 18.92
N GLY A 143 -2.84 22.25 19.51
CA GLY A 143 -1.90 23.29 19.09
C GLY A 143 -2.06 23.63 17.61
N TRP A 144 -0.95 23.63 16.87
CA TRP A 144 -0.88 23.97 15.44
C TRP A 144 -1.25 22.81 14.50
N ARG A 145 -1.65 21.65 15.02
CA ARG A 145 -1.92 20.42 14.25
C ARG A 145 -3.32 20.38 13.60
N THR A 146 -4.04 21.49 13.65
CA THR A 146 -5.25 21.75 12.85
C THR A 146 -4.99 22.98 11.98
N ARG A 147 -5.50 22.96 10.75
CA ARG A 147 -5.40 24.08 9.79
C ARG A 147 -6.74 24.79 9.61
N LEU A 148 -7.74 24.47 10.43
CA LEU A 148 -9.04 25.13 10.40
C LEU A 148 -8.94 26.50 11.08
N GLU A 149 -9.56 27.51 10.49
CA GLU A 149 -9.66 28.84 11.08
C GLU A 149 -10.53 28.85 12.35
N SER A 150 -11.59 28.02 12.36
CA SER A 150 -12.49 27.83 13.50
C SER A 150 -12.60 26.34 13.84
N PRO A 151 -11.66 25.79 14.64
CA PRO A 151 -11.68 24.37 15.00
C PRO A 151 -12.92 24.03 15.85
N PRO A 152 -13.68 22.97 15.51
CA PRO A 152 -14.89 22.61 16.24
C PRO A 152 -14.57 21.82 17.52
N PHE A 153 -13.93 22.48 18.49
CA PHE A 153 -13.50 21.86 19.75
C PHE A 153 -14.66 21.21 20.52
N SER A 154 -15.88 21.76 20.44
CA SER A 154 -17.07 21.18 21.07
C SER A 154 -17.45 19.82 20.46
N ARG A 155 -17.31 19.67 19.13
CA ARG A 155 -17.56 18.41 18.41
C ARG A 155 -16.56 17.34 18.85
N TRP A 156 -15.27 17.66 18.80
CA TRP A 156 -14.22 16.71 19.19
C TRP A 156 -14.26 16.35 20.68
N LEU A 157 -14.57 17.30 21.56
CA LEU A 157 -14.75 17.01 22.98
C LEU A 157 -15.97 16.11 23.22
N LYS A 158 -17.06 16.31 22.49
CA LYS A 158 -18.24 15.43 22.54
C LYS A 158 -17.88 14.01 22.12
N VAL A 159 -17.15 13.84 21.03
CA VAL A 159 -16.68 12.52 20.55
C VAL A 159 -15.78 11.86 21.60
N LEU A 160 -14.80 12.59 22.14
CA LEU A 160 -13.93 12.08 23.21
C LEU A 160 -14.74 11.60 24.43
N ASN A 161 -15.68 12.41 24.90
CA ASN A 161 -16.52 12.06 26.05
C ASN A 161 -17.40 10.84 25.79
N GLN A 162 -17.93 10.70 24.57
CA GLN A 162 -18.68 9.51 24.16
C GLN A 162 -17.78 8.27 24.14
N SER A 163 -16.58 8.37 23.57
CA SER A 163 -15.61 7.28 23.54
C SER A 163 -15.19 6.84 24.94
N LEU A 164 -14.99 7.77 25.86
CA LEU A 164 -14.64 7.50 27.27
C LEU A 164 -15.73 6.68 27.99
N GLN A 165 -16.99 6.81 27.58
CA GLN A 165 -18.11 6.08 28.14
C GLN A 165 -18.33 4.70 27.49
N THR A 166 -17.48 4.28 26.56
CA THR A 166 -17.66 3.00 25.84
C THR A 166 -17.42 1.81 26.77
N PRO A 167 -18.44 0.93 26.98
CA PRO A 167 -18.30 -0.29 27.78
C PRO A 167 -17.19 -1.21 27.23
N ILE A 168 -16.53 -1.97 28.11
CA ILE A 168 -15.37 -2.82 27.76
C ILE A 168 -15.70 -3.81 26.64
N GLU A 169 -16.92 -4.35 26.61
CA GLU A 169 -17.40 -5.25 25.55
C GLU A 169 -17.46 -4.59 24.16
N ASN A 170 -17.70 -3.28 24.09
CA ASN A 170 -17.85 -2.51 22.85
C ASN A 170 -16.56 -1.79 22.43
N GLN A 171 -15.52 -1.83 23.25
CA GLN A 171 -14.21 -1.26 22.90
C GLN A 171 -13.57 -2.05 21.76
N VAL A 172 -12.81 -1.38 20.90
CA VAL A 172 -12.12 -2.08 19.82
C VAL A 172 -11.00 -2.98 20.36
N GLU A 173 -10.68 -4.02 19.62
CA GLU A 173 -9.49 -4.82 19.89
C GLU A 173 -8.22 -4.00 19.65
N LEU A 174 -7.28 -4.08 20.60
CA LEU A 174 -6.02 -3.35 20.56
C LEU A 174 -5.16 -3.81 19.37
N ARG A 175 -5.04 -5.12 19.16
CA ARG A 175 -4.29 -5.72 18.05
C ARG A 175 -5.18 -6.77 17.39
N LEU A 176 -5.30 -6.69 16.06
CA LEU A 176 -5.89 -7.77 15.29
C LEU A 176 -4.79 -8.82 15.01
N PRO A 177 -5.14 -10.11 14.97
CA PRO A 177 -4.20 -11.13 14.51
C PRO A 177 -3.78 -10.79 13.08
N SER A 178 -2.47 -10.68 12.84
CA SER A 178 -1.98 -10.38 11.50
C SER A 178 -2.19 -11.59 10.60
N GLN A 179 -2.92 -11.43 9.51
CA GLN A 179 -3.00 -12.45 8.45
C GLN A 179 -1.78 -12.44 7.51
N SER A 180 -0.78 -11.60 7.81
CA SER A 180 0.47 -11.51 7.05
C SER A 180 1.41 -12.66 7.42
N LEU A 181 2.14 -13.14 6.42
CA LEU A 181 3.23 -14.09 6.63
C LEU A 181 4.31 -13.48 7.53
N PRO A 182 5.03 -14.33 8.31
CA PRO A 182 6.12 -13.83 9.14
C PRO A 182 7.24 -13.19 8.29
N PRO A 183 8.06 -12.30 8.90
CA PRO A 183 9.22 -11.71 8.23
C PRO A 183 10.18 -12.77 7.70
N ILE A 184 10.74 -12.55 6.51
CA ILE A 184 11.62 -13.53 5.81
C ILE A 184 12.83 -13.91 6.65
N LYS A 185 13.38 -12.98 7.43
CA LYS A 185 14.53 -13.21 8.34
C LYS A 185 14.30 -14.41 9.28
N ILE A 186 13.04 -14.66 9.65
CA ILE A 186 12.66 -15.72 10.61
C ILE A 186 12.31 -17.04 9.89
N TRP A 187 12.19 -17.03 8.56
CA TRP A 187 11.83 -18.23 7.80
C TRP A 187 12.91 -19.30 7.87
N ARG A 188 14.18 -18.90 7.91
CA ARG A 188 15.33 -19.83 8.03
C ARG A 188 15.18 -20.76 9.24
N ASP A 189 14.63 -20.25 10.34
CA ASP A 189 14.46 -21.00 11.58
C ASP A 189 13.07 -21.65 11.68
N LYS A 190 12.00 -20.92 11.33
CA LYS A 190 10.61 -21.39 11.51
C LYS A 190 10.11 -22.29 10.38
N ASN A 191 10.62 -22.12 9.17
CA ASN A 191 10.20 -22.87 7.99
C ASN A 191 11.37 -22.99 6.98
N PRO A 192 12.40 -23.81 7.31
CA PRO A 192 13.60 -23.94 6.48
C PRO A 192 13.29 -24.38 5.04
N LEU A 193 12.31 -25.28 4.87
CA LEU A 193 11.89 -25.76 3.56
C LEU A 193 11.21 -24.65 2.75
N GLY A 194 10.33 -23.85 3.36
CA GLY A 194 9.73 -22.69 2.71
C GLY A 194 10.76 -21.62 2.33
N TYR A 195 11.79 -21.44 3.17
CA TYR A 195 12.93 -20.58 2.85
C TYR A 195 13.72 -21.09 1.64
N ALA A 196 14.00 -22.40 1.57
CA ALA A 196 14.64 -23.02 0.42
C ALA A 196 13.87 -22.75 -0.88
N ARG A 197 12.55 -23.06 -0.90
CA ARG A 197 11.67 -22.75 -2.04
C ARG A 197 11.72 -21.26 -2.43
N LEU A 198 11.64 -20.36 -1.46
CA LEU A 198 11.63 -18.92 -1.72
C LEU A 198 12.93 -18.42 -2.34
N THR A 199 14.09 -18.86 -1.84
CA THR A 199 15.40 -18.45 -2.38
C THR A 199 15.59 -18.92 -3.82
N HIS A 200 15.21 -20.17 -4.13
CA HIS A 200 15.22 -20.69 -5.51
C HIS A 200 14.24 -19.94 -6.42
N ALA A 201 13.01 -19.69 -5.97
CA ALA A 201 12.04 -18.95 -6.75
C ALA A 201 12.55 -17.54 -7.11
N ARG A 202 13.15 -16.84 -6.13
CA ARG A 202 13.76 -15.52 -6.35
C ARG A 202 14.92 -15.56 -7.34
N ALA A 203 15.83 -16.53 -7.22
CA ALA A 203 16.93 -16.70 -8.16
C ALA A 203 16.41 -16.91 -9.59
N ASN A 204 15.48 -17.84 -9.77
CA ASN A 204 14.88 -18.14 -11.08
C ASN A 204 14.17 -16.92 -11.70
N ILE A 205 13.43 -16.16 -10.89
CA ILE A 205 12.73 -14.94 -11.35
C ILE A 205 13.75 -13.85 -11.70
N SER A 206 14.82 -13.70 -10.93
CA SER A 206 15.88 -12.73 -11.22
C SER A 206 16.61 -13.06 -12.52
N GLU A 207 16.86 -14.35 -12.79
CA GLU A 207 17.45 -14.80 -14.04
C GLU A 207 16.52 -14.50 -15.22
N LEU A 208 15.24 -14.85 -15.12
CA LEU A 208 14.24 -14.54 -16.14
C LEU A 208 14.16 -13.02 -16.37
N SER A 209 14.13 -12.23 -15.30
CA SER A 209 14.08 -10.76 -15.36
C SER A 209 15.21 -10.18 -16.23
N ALA A 210 16.43 -10.71 -16.08
CA ALA A 210 17.56 -10.34 -16.91
C ALA A 210 17.39 -10.81 -18.37
N GLN A 211 16.91 -12.04 -18.60
CA GLN A 211 16.71 -12.61 -19.93
C GLN A 211 15.67 -11.85 -20.76
N ILE A 212 14.53 -11.52 -20.16
CA ILE A 212 13.44 -10.83 -20.87
C ILE A 212 13.47 -9.33 -20.68
N GLU A 213 14.46 -8.76 -20.00
CA GLU A 213 14.60 -7.32 -19.73
C GLU A 213 13.31 -6.70 -19.15
N ILE A 214 12.79 -7.29 -18.07
CA ILE A 214 11.65 -6.75 -17.32
C ILE A 214 11.99 -6.78 -15.83
N PRO A 215 11.84 -5.67 -15.10
CA PRO A 215 12.08 -5.64 -13.66
C PRO A 215 11.27 -6.71 -12.90
N THR A 216 11.87 -7.33 -11.89
CA THR A 216 11.25 -8.45 -11.13
C THR A 216 9.87 -8.12 -10.57
N GLU A 217 9.68 -6.88 -10.12
CA GLU A 217 8.43 -6.34 -9.57
C GLU A 217 7.30 -6.26 -10.59
N ASN A 218 7.63 -6.15 -11.89
CA ASN A 218 6.66 -6.17 -12.98
C ASN A 218 6.32 -7.60 -13.43
N LEU A 219 7.19 -8.58 -13.16
CA LEU A 219 6.92 -9.99 -13.46
C LEU A 219 5.96 -10.60 -12.45
N VAL A 220 6.20 -10.39 -11.16
CA VAL A 220 5.35 -10.91 -10.10
C VAL A 220 5.49 -10.08 -8.83
N THR A 221 4.39 -9.83 -8.13
CA THR A 221 4.43 -9.17 -6.83
C THR A 221 5.12 -10.08 -5.81
N PRO A 222 6.16 -9.63 -5.09
CA PRO A 222 6.94 -10.48 -4.17
C PRO A 222 6.10 -11.21 -3.12
N GLU A 223 5.02 -10.59 -2.65
CA GLU A 223 4.11 -11.18 -1.67
C GLU A 223 3.37 -12.43 -2.20
N LEU A 224 3.12 -12.51 -3.51
CA LEU A 224 2.52 -13.70 -4.13
C LEU A 224 3.48 -14.89 -4.05
N VAL A 225 4.75 -14.65 -4.36
CA VAL A 225 5.81 -15.67 -4.28
C VAL A 225 5.98 -16.15 -2.85
N ARG A 226 5.98 -15.24 -1.88
CA ARG A 226 6.04 -15.61 -0.45
C ARG A 226 4.87 -16.51 -0.06
N LYS A 227 3.64 -16.15 -0.41
CA LYS A 227 2.45 -16.98 -0.09
C LYS A 227 2.52 -18.38 -0.68
N LEU A 228 2.98 -18.49 -1.92
CA LEU A 228 3.16 -19.79 -2.57
C LEU A 228 4.27 -20.63 -1.94
N CYS A 229 5.40 -20.01 -1.57
CA CYS A 229 6.54 -20.75 -1.01
C CYS A 229 6.36 -21.10 0.48
N TRP A 230 5.40 -20.49 1.18
CA TRP A 230 5.23 -20.69 2.63
C TRP A 230 4.85 -22.14 2.97
N GLU A 231 3.73 -22.64 2.47
CA GLU A 231 3.28 -24.01 2.71
C GLU A 231 3.39 -24.84 1.44
N LEU A 232 3.89 -26.08 1.58
CA LEU A 232 3.93 -27.02 0.47
C LEU A 232 2.54 -27.65 0.32
N PRO A 233 1.88 -27.55 -0.84
CA PRO A 233 0.62 -28.23 -1.03
C PRO A 233 0.84 -29.74 -1.10
N SER A 234 -0.09 -30.53 -0.54
CA SER A 234 -0.09 -32.00 -0.64
C SER A 234 -0.46 -32.45 -2.06
N LEU A 235 0.44 -32.22 -3.02
CA LEU A 235 0.26 -32.50 -4.44
C LEU A 235 1.50 -33.20 -4.99
N ASP A 236 1.32 -33.92 -6.11
CA ASP A 236 2.44 -34.51 -6.83
C ASP A 236 3.26 -33.43 -7.55
N ALA A 237 4.55 -33.71 -7.77
CA ALA A 237 5.45 -32.79 -8.44
C ALA A 237 4.98 -32.37 -9.86
N SER A 238 4.23 -33.24 -10.54
CA SER A 238 3.63 -32.96 -11.85
C SER A 238 2.48 -31.94 -11.82
N GLN A 239 1.90 -31.67 -10.64
CA GLN A 239 0.73 -30.81 -10.47
C GLN A 239 1.09 -29.40 -9.98
N TYR A 240 2.35 -29.15 -9.58
CA TYR A 240 2.76 -27.87 -9.02
C TYR A 240 2.62 -26.70 -9.98
N GLU A 241 2.90 -26.89 -11.28
CA GLU A 241 2.76 -25.81 -12.25
C GLU A 241 1.31 -25.35 -12.38
N SER A 242 0.38 -26.28 -12.55
CA SER A 242 -1.06 -26.00 -12.61
C SER A 242 -1.56 -25.37 -11.31
N TYR A 243 -1.11 -25.86 -10.16
CA TYR A 243 -1.45 -25.28 -8.86
C TYR A 243 -0.97 -23.83 -8.73
N VAL A 244 0.30 -23.57 -9.05
CA VAL A 244 0.88 -22.21 -8.98
C VAL A 244 0.13 -21.27 -9.93
N ALA A 245 -0.16 -21.71 -11.14
CA ALA A 245 -0.87 -20.90 -12.13
C ALA A 245 -2.28 -20.52 -11.65
N GLU A 246 -3.01 -21.48 -11.06
CA GLU A 246 -4.34 -21.26 -10.49
C GLU A 246 -4.29 -20.27 -9.32
N GLN A 247 -3.34 -20.46 -8.39
CA GLN A 247 -3.19 -19.57 -7.23
C GLN A 247 -2.79 -18.14 -7.65
N LEU A 248 -1.84 -17.99 -8.56
CA LEU A 248 -1.44 -16.68 -9.08
C LEU A 248 -2.63 -15.97 -9.75
N THR A 249 -3.41 -16.69 -10.55
CA THR A 249 -4.62 -16.15 -11.20
C THR A 249 -5.67 -15.73 -10.18
N LYS A 250 -5.94 -16.57 -9.17
CA LYS A 250 -6.85 -16.25 -8.05
C LYS A 250 -6.43 -15.00 -7.28
N MET A 251 -5.13 -14.76 -7.18
CA MET A 251 -4.56 -13.60 -6.51
C MET A 251 -4.43 -12.36 -7.42
N GLY A 252 -4.90 -12.45 -8.67
CA GLY A 252 -4.97 -11.34 -9.61
C GLY A 252 -3.74 -11.13 -10.48
N ALA A 253 -2.83 -12.10 -10.55
CA ALA A 253 -1.75 -12.09 -11.54
C ALA A 253 -2.31 -12.22 -12.96
N ARG A 254 -1.66 -11.58 -13.92
CA ARG A 254 -2.13 -11.53 -15.31
C ARG A 254 -1.69 -12.77 -16.06
N SER A 255 -2.43 -13.17 -17.09
CA SER A 255 -2.17 -14.41 -17.84
C SER A 255 -0.74 -14.48 -18.38
N TRP A 256 -0.19 -13.37 -18.89
CA TRP A 256 1.20 -13.33 -19.34
C TRP A 256 2.20 -13.55 -18.18
N GLN A 257 1.98 -12.93 -17.02
CA GLN A 257 2.82 -13.12 -15.83
C GLN A 257 2.78 -14.57 -15.34
N VAL A 258 1.57 -15.14 -15.29
CA VAL A 258 1.34 -16.54 -14.92
C VAL A 258 2.10 -17.46 -15.86
N ALA A 259 2.02 -17.25 -17.17
CA ALA A 259 2.71 -18.07 -18.16
C ALA A 259 4.25 -18.04 -18.00
N GLN A 260 4.82 -16.87 -17.64
CA GLN A 260 6.26 -16.72 -17.46
C GLN A 260 6.76 -17.28 -16.12
N VAL A 261 6.01 -17.05 -15.04
CA VAL A 261 6.51 -17.26 -13.67
C VAL A 261 6.11 -18.62 -13.09
N SER A 262 4.99 -19.21 -13.51
CA SER A 262 4.51 -20.48 -12.94
C SER A 262 5.49 -21.64 -13.05
N PRO A 263 6.14 -21.88 -14.22
CA PRO A 263 7.11 -22.96 -14.35
C PRO A 263 8.34 -22.76 -13.43
N LEU A 264 8.75 -21.50 -13.23
CA LEU A 264 9.92 -21.15 -12.42
C LEU A 264 9.68 -21.37 -10.93
N ILE A 265 8.49 -20.99 -10.45
CA ILE A 265 8.08 -21.21 -9.07
C ILE A 265 7.84 -22.71 -8.83
N ALA A 266 7.21 -23.42 -9.78
CA ALA A 266 6.98 -24.86 -9.66
C ALA A 266 8.28 -25.66 -9.52
N ARG A 267 9.33 -25.31 -10.28
CA ARG A 267 10.68 -25.91 -10.12
C ARG A 267 11.27 -25.66 -8.74
N ALA A 268 10.95 -24.53 -8.12
CA ALA A 268 11.42 -24.20 -6.78
C ALA A 268 10.68 -24.97 -5.68
N MET A 269 9.48 -25.51 -5.95
CA MET A 269 8.66 -26.19 -4.92
C MET A 269 9.30 -27.47 -4.35
N ASN A 270 10.13 -28.15 -5.14
CA ASN A 270 10.83 -29.37 -4.72
C ASN A 270 12.16 -29.10 -4.00
N GLN A 271 12.55 -27.84 -3.83
CA GLN A 271 13.86 -27.50 -3.29
C GLN A 271 13.85 -27.60 -1.76
N THR A 272 14.82 -28.34 -1.23
CA THR A 272 14.99 -28.60 0.21
C THR A 272 16.13 -27.77 0.81
N GLU A 273 17.06 -27.33 -0.02
CA GLU A 273 18.22 -26.52 0.38
C GLU A 273 18.10 -25.11 -0.20
N PRO A 274 18.48 -24.06 0.55
CA PRO A 274 18.43 -22.71 0.04
C PRO A 274 19.58 -22.39 -0.92
N VAL A 275 19.30 -21.54 -1.90
CA VAL A 275 20.38 -20.98 -2.74
C VAL A 275 21.24 -20.06 -1.88
N LEU A 276 22.55 -20.32 -1.87
CA LEU A 276 23.55 -19.42 -1.29
C LEU A 276 23.74 -18.21 -2.20
N ILE A 277 22.80 -17.28 -2.15
CA ILE A 277 22.94 -15.97 -2.77
C ILE A 277 23.59 -15.08 -1.69
N PRO A 278 24.70 -14.35 -1.98
CA PRO A 278 25.16 -13.30 -1.08
C PRO A 278 24.00 -12.31 -0.93
N GLU A 279 23.50 -12.14 0.30
CA GLU A 279 22.36 -11.26 0.59
C GLU A 279 22.67 -9.86 0.03
N VAL A 280 22.04 -9.49 -1.08
CA VAL A 280 21.88 -8.07 -1.40
C VAL A 280 20.89 -7.58 -0.36
N GLU A 281 21.40 -6.91 0.66
CA GLU A 281 20.62 -6.20 1.66
C GLU A 281 19.52 -5.43 0.93
N SER A 282 18.27 -5.89 1.10
CA SER A 282 17.12 -5.02 0.84
C SER A 282 17.37 -3.75 1.66
N PRO A 283 17.27 -2.54 1.07
CA PRO A 283 17.49 -1.32 1.83
C PRO A 283 16.61 -1.38 3.06
N GLU A 284 17.26 -1.29 4.22
CA GLU A 284 16.61 -1.37 5.52
C GLU A 284 15.39 -0.45 5.48
N GLU A 285 14.20 -1.00 5.71
CA GLU A 285 13.12 -0.17 6.25
C GLU A 285 13.71 0.49 7.48
N PRO A 286 13.72 1.84 7.57
CA PRO A 286 14.42 2.51 8.64
C PRO A 286 13.84 2.01 9.96
N VAL A 287 14.68 1.30 10.69
CA VAL A 287 14.47 1.00 12.10
C VAL A 287 14.47 2.38 12.75
N GLU A 288 13.29 2.89 13.09
CA GLU A 288 13.18 4.06 13.96
C GLU A 288 13.91 3.71 15.25
N ALA A 289 15.14 4.19 15.34
CA ALA A 289 15.98 4.09 16.50
C ALA A 289 15.26 4.81 17.64
N ASN A 290 15.03 4.07 18.73
CA ASN A 290 14.60 4.63 20.00
C ASN A 290 15.56 5.76 20.43
N LEU A 291 15.07 6.99 20.41
CA LEU A 291 15.42 8.07 21.34
C LEU A 291 14.18 8.91 21.63
#